data_AF-A0A1H5R4I6-F1
#
_entry.id   AF-A0A1H5R4I6-F1
#
_cell.length_a   1.000
_cell.length_b   1.000
_cell.length_c   1.000
_cell.angle_alpha   90.00
_cell.angle_beta   90.00
_cell.angle_gamma   90.00
#
_symmetry.space_group_name_H-M   'P 1'
#
loop_
_entity.id
_entity.type
_entity.pdbx_description
1 polymer ?
#
loop_
_entity_poly.entity_id
_entity_poly.type
_entity_poly.pdbx_seq_one_letter_code
_entity_poly.pdbx_strand_id
1 'polypeptide(L)'
;MAWIYALNAECGPRENHARDLARHFEGWPARVFSDGAGWWCGIAPEDLSSNGAHTAAEAAAMTAAGRQLYWLLRTAPPVYRYALAGVETDEFRTYADLVAERDLTIFPGLVVSEDIWAAAGRRAAFSDFAPGYRWLPYRGETHR
;
A
#
# COMPACT_ATOMS: atom_id res chain seq x y z
N MET A 1 -3.57 1.73 20.69
CA MET A 1 -3.35 1.17 19.33
C MET A 1 -2.23 1.99 18.73
N ALA A 2 -1.14 1.36 18.30
CA ALA A 2 -0.01 2.08 17.72
C ALA A 2 -0.38 2.49 16.29
N TRP A 3 -0.18 3.75 15.95
CA TRP A 3 -0.44 4.31 14.62
C TRP A 3 0.74 3.94 13.74
N ILE A 4 0.74 2.69 13.28
CA ILE A 4 1.88 2.13 12.54
C ILE A 4 1.78 2.63 11.10
N TYR A 5 2.79 3.40 10.69
CA TYR A 5 3.01 3.70 9.28
C TYR A 5 3.48 2.41 8.59
N ALA A 6 2.78 1.99 7.55
CA ALA A 6 3.12 0.77 6.81
C ALA A 6 2.68 0.87 5.35
N LEU A 7 3.29 0.04 4.50
CA LEU A 7 2.73 -0.35 3.20
C LEU A 7 1.92 -1.64 3.41
N ASN A 8 0.62 -1.58 3.16
CA ASN A 8 -0.24 -2.76 3.19
C ASN A 8 -0.67 -3.13 1.78
N ALA A 9 -0.44 -4.38 1.40
CA ALA A 9 -0.76 -4.92 0.09
C ALA A 9 -1.66 -6.16 0.21
N GLU A 10 -2.77 -6.16 -0.51
CA GLU A 10 -3.66 -7.32 -0.61
C GLU A 10 -3.22 -8.20 -1.78
N CYS A 11 -3.08 -9.50 -1.56
CA CYS A 11 -2.43 -10.48 -2.43
C CYS A 11 -3.36 -11.55 -3.01
N GLY A 12 -4.67 -11.35 -2.88
CA GLY A 12 -5.68 -12.28 -3.32
C GLY A 12 -5.81 -13.50 -2.41
N PRO A 13 -6.42 -14.59 -2.92
CA PRO A 13 -6.82 -15.73 -2.09
C PRO A 13 -5.67 -16.66 -1.71
N ARG A 14 -4.44 -16.42 -2.19
CA ARG A 14 -3.31 -17.34 -2.00
C ARG A 14 -2.29 -16.78 -1.02
N GLU A 15 -2.05 -17.51 0.07
CA GLU A 15 -1.07 -17.14 1.10
C GLU A 15 0.34 -17.00 0.55
N ASN A 16 0.74 -17.87 -0.39
CA ASN A 16 2.09 -17.87 -0.94
C ASN A 16 2.41 -16.55 -1.66
N HIS A 17 1.42 -15.89 -2.28
CA HIS A 17 1.61 -14.58 -2.90
C HIS A 17 2.00 -13.51 -1.87
N ALA A 18 1.32 -13.47 -0.72
CA ALA A 18 1.66 -12.54 0.36
C ALA A 18 3.05 -12.86 0.96
N ARG A 19 3.41 -14.14 1.07
CA ARG A 19 4.74 -14.55 1.51
C ARG A 19 5.84 -14.19 0.51
N ASP A 20 5.59 -14.35 -0.78
CA ASP A 20 6.53 -13.99 -1.84
C ASP A 20 6.77 -12.48 -1.85
N LEU A 21 5.71 -11.69 -1.65
CA LEU A 21 5.84 -10.24 -1.47
C LEU A 21 6.65 -9.90 -0.22
N ALA A 22 6.37 -10.53 0.92
CA ALA A 22 7.13 -10.29 2.15
C ALA A 22 8.64 -10.58 1.98
N ARG A 23 9.00 -11.65 1.26
CA ARG A 23 10.41 -11.97 0.93
C ARG A 23 11.06 -10.92 0.04
N HIS A 24 10.30 -10.28 -0.86
CA HIS A 24 10.83 -9.20 -1.70
C HIS A 24 11.26 -7.97 -0.88
N PHE A 25 10.63 -7.75 0.27
CA PHE A 25 10.98 -6.71 1.23
C PHE A 25 11.97 -7.19 2.30
N GLU A 26 12.86 -8.14 1.96
CA GLU A 26 13.88 -8.63 2.90
C GLU A 26 14.65 -7.46 3.54
N GLY A 27 14.83 -7.54 4.86
CA GLY A 27 15.41 -6.45 5.66
C GLY A 27 14.41 -5.44 6.22
N TRP A 28 13.11 -5.59 5.91
CA TRP A 28 12.04 -4.79 6.51
C TRP A 28 11.11 -5.67 7.36
N PRO A 29 10.63 -5.18 8.51
CA PRO A 29 9.57 -5.85 9.26
C PRO A 29 8.34 -6.08 8.40
N ALA A 30 8.05 -7.35 8.10
CA ALA A 30 6.91 -7.75 7.29
C ALA A 30 5.95 -8.66 8.08
N ARG A 31 4.66 -8.47 7.87
CA ARG A 31 3.57 -9.24 8.48
C ARG A 31 2.69 -9.82 7.38
N VAL A 32 2.51 -11.14 7.39
CA VAL A 32 1.53 -11.83 6.53
C VAL A 32 0.31 -12.18 7.38
N PHE A 33 -0.88 -11.83 6.91
CA PHE A 33 -2.14 -12.07 7.61
C PHE A 33 -3.30 -12.24 6.63
N SER A 34 -4.49 -12.61 7.11
CA SER A 34 -5.70 -12.74 6.30
C SER A 34 -6.89 -12.08 6.98
N ASP A 35 -7.74 -11.44 6.17
CA ASP A 35 -9.03 -10.87 6.57
C ASP A 35 -10.21 -11.84 6.35
N GLY A 36 -9.92 -13.10 5.98
CA GLY A 36 -10.91 -14.12 5.62
C GLY A 36 -11.35 -14.10 4.15
N ALA A 37 -11.16 -12.99 3.42
CA ALA A 37 -11.46 -12.88 2.00
C ALA A 37 -10.19 -12.94 1.12
N GLY A 38 -9.06 -12.54 1.66
CA GLY A 38 -7.77 -12.49 1.00
C GLY A 38 -6.59 -12.57 1.97
N TRP A 39 -5.41 -12.63 1.40
CA TRP A 39 -4.14 -12.60 2.12
C TRP A 39 -3.47 -11.27 1.94
N TRP A 40 -2.90 -10.76 3.00
CA TRP A 40 -2.28 -9.45 3.07
C TRP A 40 -0.81 -9.56 3.45
N CYS A 41 -0.02 -8.62 2.96
CA CYS A 41 1.34 -8.38 3.36
C CYS A 41 1.48 -6.92 3.79
N GLY A 42 1.74 -6.70 5.08
CA GLY A 42 2.05 -5.39 5.65
C GLY A 42 3.56 -5.25 5.87
N ILE A 43 4.15 -4.14 5.43
CA ILE A 43 5.57 -3.82 5.62
C ILE A 43 5.67 -2.53 6.42
N ALA A 44 6.23 -2.60 7.61
CA ALA A 44 6.37 -1.46 8.52
C ALA A 44 7.84 -1.01 8.56
N PRO A 45 8.16 0.24 8.17
CA PRO A 45 9.48 0.82 8.42
C PRO A 45 9.79 0.88 9.92
N GLU A 46 11.04 0.66 10.27
CA GLU A 46 11.53 0.92 11.63
C GLU A 46 11.78 2.42 11.84
N ASP A 47 11.92 2.82 13.10
CA ASP A 47 12.29 4.19 13.52
C ASP A 47 11.35 5.32 13.10
N LEU A 48 10.12 5.00 12.70
CA LEU A 48 9.06 6.00 12.50
C LEU A 48 8.25 6.24 13.77
N SER A 49 7.73 7.46 13.90
CA SER A 49 6.85 7.83 15.00
C SER A 49 5.60 6.94 15.01
N SER A 50 5.32 6.32 16.15
CA SER A 50 4.18 5.42 16.36
C SER A 50 2.85 6.12 16.56
N ASN A 51 2.82 7.46 16.47
CA ASN A 51 1.65 8.30 16.71
C ASN A 51 1.28 9.14 15.46
N GLY A 52 1.92 8.90 14.32
CA GLY A 52 1.75 9.71 13.11
C GLY A 52 2.76 10.85 13.00
N ALA A 53 2.51 11.78 12.07
CA ALA A 53 3.38 12.93 11.84
C ALA A 53 2.86 14.18 12.58
N HIS A 54 3.41 14.47 13.76
CA HIS A 54 3.08 15.67 14.53
C HIS A 54 4.03 16.83 14.25
N THR A 55 5.21 16.51 13.73
CA THR A 55 6.24 17.48 13.35
C THR A 55 6.56 17.39 11.86
N ALA A 56 7.12 18.47 11.31
CA ALA A 56 7.59 18.47 9.93
C ALA A 56 8.72 17.44 9.70
N ALA A 57 9.54 17.16 10.72
CA ALA A 57 10.59 16.15 10.66
C ALA A 57 10.03 14.74 10.56
N GLU A 58 9.00 14.41 11.36
CA GLU A 58 8.30 13.12 11.27
C GLU A 58 7.59 12.96 9.92
N ALA A 59 6.90 14.00 9.44
CA ALA A 59 6.26 13.98 8.13
C ALA A 59 7.28 13.73 6.99
N ALA A 60 8.45 14.36 7.08
CA ALA A 60 9.53 14.16 6.11
C ALA A 60 10.10 12.73 6.19
N ALA A 61 10.31 12.18 7.38
CA ALA A 61 10.77 10.82 7.58
C ALA A 61 9.77 9.78 7.03
N MET A 62 8.48 9.94 7.35
CA MET A 62 7.42 9.08 6.81
C MET A 62 7.30 9.19 5.29
N THR A 63 7.43 10.40 4.73
CA THR A 63 7.46 10.61 3.28
C THR A 63 8.64 9.89 2.62
N ALA A 64 9.83 9.96 3.22
CA ALA A 64 11.00 9.27 2.71
C ALA A 64 10.82 7.75 2.74
N ALA A 65 10.30 7.22 3.86
CA ALA A 65 9.97 5.81 4.00
C ALA A 65 8.92 5.36 2.97
N GLY A 66 7.81 6.11 2.81
CA GLY A 66 6.77 5.82 1.82
C GLY A 66 7.31 5.76 0.40
N ARG A 67 8.18 6.71 0.02
CA ARG A 67 8.85 6.69 -1.30
C ARG A 67 9.71 5.44 -1.49
N GLN A 68 10.43 5.01 -0.45
CA GLN A 68 11.25 3.81 -0.50
C GLN A 68 10.39 2.54 -0.60
N LEU A 69 9.29 2.47 0.15
CA LEU A 69 8.31 1.36 0.07
C LEU A 69 7.72 1.24 -1.33
N TYR A 70 7.28 2.35 -1.94
CA TYR A 70 6.77 2.32 -3.31
C TYR A 70 7.86 1.96 -4.32
N TRP A 71 9.10 2.44 -4.14
CA TRP A 71 10.20 2.06 -5.03
C TRP A 71 10.47 0.55 -5.01
N LEU A 72 10.49 -0.06 -3.81
CA LEU A 72 10.62 -1.51 -3.66
C LEU A 72 9.41 -2.23 -4.28
N LEU A 73 8.19 -1.77 -4.00
CA LEU A 73 6.96 -2.36 -4.54
C LEU A 73 6.94 -2.36 -6.08
N ARG A 74 7.46 -1.31 -6.73
CA ARG A 74 7.55 -1.26 -8.21
C ARG A 74 8.38 -2.38 -8.82
N THR A 75 9.29 -2.95 -8.06
CA THR A 75 10.17 -4.05 -8.49
C THR A 75 9.71 -5.42 -8.00
N ALA A 76 8.61 -5.46 -7.22
CA ALA A 76 8.08 -6.68 -6.66
C ALA A 76 7.46 -7.59 -7.73
N PRO A 77 7.40 -8.91 -7.48
CA PRO A 77 6.65 -9.81 -8.34
C PRO A 77 5.16 -9.39 -8.39
N PRO A 78 4.45 -9.65 -9.52
CA PRO A 78 3.06 -9.24 -9.69
C PRO A 78 2.09 -10.17 -8.94
N VAL A 79 2.23 -10.21 -7.62
CA VAL A 79 1.52 -11.13 -6.71
C VAL A 79 0.48 -10.42 -5.83
N TYR A 80 0.43 -9.09 -5.89
CA TYR A 80 -0.55 -8.27 -5.17
C TYR A 80 -1.64 -7.72 -6.09
N ARG A 81 -2.85 -7.50 -5.58
CA ARG A 81 -3.96 -6.86 -6.31
C ARG A 81 -3.94 -5.36 -6.12
N TYR A 82 -3.71 -4.88 -4.90
CA TYR A 82 -3.59 -3.46 -4.61
C TYR A 82 -2.74 -3.23 -3.37
N ALA A 83 -2.20 -2.02 -3.23
CA ALA A 83 -1.38 -1.64 -2.09
C ALA A 83 -1.50 -0.14 -1.78
N LEU A 84 -1.33 0.22 -0.51
CA LEU A 84 -1.30 1.60 -0.04
C LEU A 84 -0.32 1.74 1.13
N ALA A 85 0.53 2.76 1.06
CA ALA A 85 1.38 3.18 2.17
C ALA A 85 0.75 4.35 2.91
N GLY A 86 0.80 4.30 4.24
CA GLY A 86 0.25 5.33 5.11
C GLY A 86 0.09 4.85 6.55
N VAL A 87 -0.38 5.75 7.39
CA VAL A 87 -0.75 5.44 8.78
C VAL A 87 -2.09 4.71 8.80
N GLU A 88 -2.21 3.64 9.60
CA GLU A 88 -3.46 2.86 9.76
C GLU A 88 -4.02 2.37 8.41
N THR A 89 -3.12 1.87 7.55
CA THR A 89 -3.49 1.30 6.26
C THR A 89 -3.76 -0.20 6.33
N ASP A 90 -3.69 -0.80 7.51
CA ASP A 90 -4.08 -2.18 7.73
C ASP A 90 -5.58 -2.33 7.44
N GLU A 91 -5.90 -3.20 6.47
CA GLU A 91 -7.30 -3.46 6.06
C GLU A 91 -8.08 -2.20 5.65
N PHE A 92 -7.40 -1.15 5.15
CA PHE A 92 -8.01 0.15 4.83
C PHE A 92 -9.29 0.05 4.00
N ARG A 93 -9.32 -0.93 3.08
CA ARG A 93 -10.48 -1.38 2.32
C ARG A 93 -10.35 -2.86 2.00
N THR A 94 -11.45 -3.60 2.11
CA THR A 94 -11.54 -4.93 1.48
C THR A 94 -11.55 -4.77 -0.04
N TYR A 95 -11.27 -5.86 -0.76
CA TYR A 95 -11.32 -5.84 -2.23
C TYR A 95 -12.69 -5.39 -2.76
N ALA A 96 -13.77 -5.87 -2.14
CA ALA A 96 -15.13 -5.52 -2.54
C ALA A 96 -15.41 -4.03 -2.32
N ASP A 97 -14.99 -3.48 -1.18
CA ASP A 97 -15.16 -2.06 -0.88
C ASP A 97 -14.33 -1.18 -1.82
N LEU A 98 -13.11 -1.60 -2.15
CA LEU A 98 -12.24 -0.85 -3.05
C LEU A 98 -12.82 -0.77 -4.47
N VAL A 99 -13.35 -1.87 -5.00
CA VAL A 99 -13.96 -1.88 -6.33
C VAL A 99 -15.29 -1.10 -6.37
N ALA A 100 -16.03 -1.09 -5.26
CA ALA A 100 -17.27 -0.34 -5.12
C ALA A 100 -17.05 1.18 -4.88
N GLU A 101 -15.82 1.59 -4.56
CA GLU A 101 -15.49 2.97 -4.23
C GLU A 101 -15.72 3.90 -5.43
N ARG A 102 -16.52 4.95 -5.18
CA ARG A 102 -16.85 5.96 -6.19
C ARG A 102 -15.76 6.98 -6.35
N ASP A 103 -14.87 7.14 -5.39
CA ASP A 103 -13.72 8.02 -5.54
C ASP A 103 -12.43 7.44 -4.99
N LEU A 104 -11.68 6.73 -5.84
CA LEU A 104 -10.35 6.24 -5.49
C LEU A 104 -9.32 7.36 -5.27
N THR A 105 -9.57 8.60 -5.72
CA THR A 105 -8.59 9.70 -5.59
C THR A 105 -8.38 10.16 -4.15
N ILE A 106 -9.24 9.72 -3.23
CA ILE A 106 -9.09 9.92 -1.78
C ILE A 106 -7.92 9.11 -1.19
N PHE A 107 -7.37 8.15 -1.94
CA PHE A 107 -6.23 7.33 -1.54
C PHE A 107 -4.96 7.69 -2.34
N PRO A 108 -4.30 8.82 -2.04
CA PRO A 108 -3.04 9.16 -2.70
C PRO A 108 -1.99 8.08 -2.41
N GLY A 109 -1.30 7.61 -3.44
CA GLY A 109 -0.36 6.49 -3.35
C GLY A 109 -0.97 5.12 -3.67
N LEU A 110 -2.30 5.00 -3.77
CA LEU A 110 -2.94 3.72 -4.06
C LEU A 110 -2.42 3.12 -5.38
N VAL A 111 -1.86 1.92 -5.27
CA VAL A 111 -1.46 1.07 -6.39
C VAL A 111 -2.53 0.00 -6.57
N VAL A 112 -2.95 -0.25 -7.81
CA VAL A 112 -3.93 -1.27 -8.16
C VAL A 112 -3.47 -2.05 -9.39
N SER A 113 -3.86 -3.31 -9.49
CA SER A 113 -3.71 -4.08 -10.73
C SER A 113 -4.56 -3.47 -11.84
N GLU A 114 -4.17 -3.72 -13.10
CA GLU A 114 -4.94 -3.33 -14.29
C GLU A 114 -6.38 -3.84 -14.24
N ASP A 115 -6.62 -5.03 -13.66
CA ASP A 115 -7.95 -5.61 -13.50
C ASP A 115 -8.85 -4.76 -12.57
N ILE A 116 -8.31 -4.32 -11.42
CA ILE A 116 -9.04 -3.44 -10.50
C ILE A 116 -9.24 -2.08 -11.13
N TRP A 117 -8.22 -1.52 -11.80
CA TRP A 117 -8.35 -0.24 -12.49
C TRP A 117 -9.42 -0.30 -13.58
N ALA A 118 -9.50 -1.41 -14.33
CA ALA A 118 -10.53 -1.64 -15.32
C ALA A 118 -11.93 -1.78 -14.68
N ALA A 119 -12.04 -2.56 -13.60
CA ALA A 119 -13.30 -2.73 -12.87
C ALA A 119 -13.80 -1.42 -12.24
N ALA A 120 -12.89 -0.55 -11.80
CA ALA A 120 -13.20 0.78 -11.25
C ALA A 120 -13.41 1.87 -12.33
N GLY A 121 -13.48 1.48 -13.61
CA GLY A 121 -13.87 2.36 -14.72
C GLY A 121 -12.72 3.08 -15.44
N ARG A 122 -11.47 2.58 -15.36
CA ARG A 122 -10.29 3.10 -16.07
C ARG A 122 -10.05 4.59 -15.90
N ARG A 123 -10.02 5.04 -14.65
CA ARG A 123 -9.90 6.46 -14.30
C ARG A 123 -8.58 7.05 -14.79
N ALA A 124 -8.66 8.20 -15.47
CA ALA A 124 -7.51 8.91 -16.03
C ALA A 124 -6.55 9.51 -14.98
N ALA A 125 -6.96 9.58 -13.70
CA ALA A 125 -6.10 10.05 -12.62
C ALA A 125 -4.92 9.09 -12.31
N PHE A 126 -5.04 7.83 -12.74
CA PHE A 126 -4.00 6.83 -12.53
C PHE A 126 -2.87 6.97 -13.56
N SER A 127 -1.64 6.82 -13.08
CA SER A 127 -0.42 6.76 -13.87
C SER A 127 0.14 5.33 -13.89
N ASP A 128 1.14 5.08 -14.74
CA ASP A 128 1.88 3.82 -14.75
C ASP A 128 2.71 3.66 -13.46
N PHE A 129 2.73 2.44 -12.92
CA PHE A 129 3.51 2.10 -11.74
C PHE A 129 4.61 1.06 -12.06
N ALA A 130 4.16 -0.12 -12.46
CA ALA A 130 4.94 -1.27 -12.90
C ALA A 130 4.10 -2.05 -13.93
N PRO A 131 4.67 -2.96 -14.75
CA PRO A 131 3.87 -3.76 -15.68
C PRO A 131 2.71 -4.46 -14.97
N GLY A 132 1.48 -4.23 -15.45
CA GLY A 132 0.26 -4.78 -14.83
C GLY A 132 -0.30 -3.96 -13.65
N TYR A 133 0.30 -2.82 -13.31
CA TYR A 133 -0.11 -1.95 -12.22
C TYR A 133 -0.23 -0.48 -12.60
N ARG A 134 -1.27 0.14 -12.05
CA ARG A 134 -1.55 1.57 -12.10
C ARG A 134 -1.50 2.15 -10.71
N TRP A 135 -1.20 3.43 -10.58
CA TRP A 135 -1.25 4.08 -9.27
C TRP A 135 -1.69 5.54 -9.31
N LEU A 136 -2.17 6.02 -8.16
CA LEU A 136 -2.29 7.43 -7.87
C LEU A 136 -0.96 7.89 -7.25
N PRO A 137 -0.26 8.87 -7.83
CA PRO A 137 1.04 9.28 -7.30
C PRO A 137 1.00 9.68 -5.83
N TYR A 138 1.91 9.08 -5.05
CA TYR A 138 2.07 9.37 -3.63
C TYR A 138 2.54 10.82 -3.42
N ARG A 139 1.84 11.56 -2.54
CA ARG A 139 2.09 12.98 -2.30
C ARG A 139 3.03 13.27 -1.12
N GLY A 140 3.33 12.25 -0.31
CA GLY A 140 4.01 12.43 0.97
C GLY A 140 3.03 12.68 2.12
N GLU A 141 3.53 12.55 3.34
CA GLU A 141 2.79 12.83 4.55
C GLU A 141 2.82 14.33 4.89
N THR A 142 1.75 14.80 5.51
CA THR A 142 1.63 16.17 6.03
C THR A 142 1.52 16.13 7.55
N HIS A 143 2.21 17.03 8.25
CA HIS A 143 2.04 17.18 9.68
C HIS A 143 0.69 17.84 10.00
N ARG A 144 0.04 17.41 11.07
CA ARG A 144 -1.19 18.01 11.60
C ARG A 144 -1.09 18.25 13.10
#